data_AF-A0A6G7LM93-F1
#
_entry.id   AF-A0A6G7LM93-F1
#
_cell.length_a   1.000
_cell.length_b   1.000
_cell.length_c   1.000
_cell.angle_alpha   90.00
_cell.angle_beta   90.00
_cell.angle_gamma   90.00
#
_symmetry.space_group_name_H-M   'P 1'
#
loop_
_entity.id
_entity.type
_entity.pdbx_description
1 polymer ?
#
loop_
_entity_poly.entity_id
_entity_poly.type
_entity_poly.pdbx_seq_one_letter_code
_entity_poly.pdbx_strand_id
1 'polypeptide(L)'
;MSSIRWRAILGAASMTCLLGVSGIAYAETALKINSDPCVKCHKRNGLMQGHHGQDQLNMSCSTCHGEKGKHPRKPNDLRVFTPQEGIAPATQNATCLKCHQPQKLAEKEWTHNVHADKLSCAACHKLHPLDDPMKQATGTQHSKLCRDCHTVN
;
A
#
# COMPACT_ATOMS: atom_id res chain seq x y z
N MET A 1 73.40 1.51 -45.72
CA MET A 1 72.80 1.83 -44.41
C MET A 1 71.40 2.41 -44.62
N SER A 2 70.46 1.95 -43.79
CA SER A 2 69.02 2.16 -43.89
C SER A 2 68.59 3.61 -43.64
N SER A 3 67.68 4.15 -44.47
CA SER A 3 66.92 5.36 -44.17
C SER A 3 65.43 5.02 -44.05
N ILE A 4 64.94 5.26 -42.84
CA ILE A 4 63.59 4.99 -42.35
C ILE A 4 62.61 5.99 -42.98
N ARG A 5 61.56 5.51 -43.66
CA ARG A 5 60.41 6.31 -44.08
C ARG A 5 59.19 5.91 -43.26
N TRP A 6 58.89 6.69 -42.23
CA TRP A 6 57.64 6.59 -41.48
C TRP A 6 56.47 7.03 -42.37
N ARG A 7 55.59 6.08 -42.69
CA ARG A 7 54.26 6.35 -43.25
C ARG A 7 53.29 6.56 -42.09
N ALA A 8 52.86 7.80 -41.89
CA ALA A 8 51.73 8.09 -41.01
C ALA A 8 50.44 7.54 -41.65
N ILE A 9 49.87 6.51 -41.03
CA ILE A 9 48.57 5.94 -41.40
C ILE A 9 47.50 6.82 -40.74
N LEU A 10 46.62 7.37 -41.57
CA LEU A 10 45.39 8.06 -41.18
C LEU A 10 44.53 7.16 -40.29
N GLY A 11 44.47 7.47 -39.00
CA GLY A 11 43.56 6.83 -38.04
C GLY A 11 42.14 7.34 -38.26
N ALA A 12 41.27 6.48 -38.77
CA ALA A 12 39.84 6.70 -38.85
C ALA A 12 39.24 6.77 -37.42
N ALA A 13 38.85 7.96 -36.98
CA ALA A 13 38.07 8.14 -35.76
C ALA A 13 36.65 7.60 -35.99
N SER A 14 36.45 6.33 -35.62
CA SER A 14 35.12 5.72 -35.56
C SER A 14 34.35 6.36 -34.40
N MET A 15 33.49 7.31 -34.76
CA MET A 15 32.50 7.95 -33.90
C MET A 15 31.54 6.88 -33.40
N THR A 16 31.84 6.33 -32.22
CA THR A 16 31.07 5.24 -31.63
C THR A 16 29.80 5.85 -31.03
N CYS A 17 28.68 5.44 -31.62
CA CYS A 17 27.33 5.87 -31.32
C CYS A 17 27.02 5.66 -29.83
N LEU A 18 26.81 6.76 -29.10
CA LEU A 18 26.22 6.76 -27.76
C LEU A 18 24.76 6.31 -27.88
N LEU A 19 24.52 5.00 -27.80
CA LEU A 19 23.18 4.47 -27.57
C LEU A 19 22.78 4.84 -26.15
N GLY A 20 22.02 5.92 -26.03
CA GLY A 20 21.32 6.28 -24.81
C GLY A 20 20.44 5.11 -24.40
N VAL A 21 20.73 4.53 -23.23
CA VAL A 21 19.80 3.65 -22.54
C VAL A 21 18.66 4.55 -22.08
N SER A 22 17.63 4.67 -22.91
CA SER A 22 16.35 5.25 -22.54
C SER A 22 15.81 4.41 -21.38
N GLY A 23 16.01 4.89 -20.16
CA GLY A 23 15.38 4.33 -18.98
C GLY A 23 13.88 4.29 -19.24
N ILE A 24 13.31 3.08 -19.24
CA ILE A 24 11.86 2.91 -19.24
C ILE A 24 11.42 3.45 -17.88
N ALA A 25 10.96 4.71 -17.87
CA ALA A 25 10.21 5.23 -16.76
C ALA A 25 8.89 4.44 -16.75
N TYR A 26 8.81 3.44 -15.87
CA TYR A 26 7.54 2.88 -15.47
C TYR A 26 6.78 4.01 -14.79
N ALA A 27 5.95 4.72 -15.56
CA ALA A 27 4.95 5.59 -15.00
C ALA A 27 4.00 4.67 -14.22
N GLU A 28 4.15 4.66 -12.89
CA GLU A 28 3.19 4.05 -11.98
C GLU A 28 1.82 4.62 -12.35
N THR A 29 0.97 3.82 -12.99
CA THR A 29 -0.36 4.25 -13.38
C THR A 29 -1.08 4.71 -12.12
N ALA A 30 -1.36 6.01 -12.05
CA ALA A 30 -2.06 6.58 -10.90
C ALA A 30 -3.41 5.87 -10.73
N LEU A 31 -3.55 5.15 -9.63
CA LEU A 31 -4.76 4.39 -9.31
C LEU A 31 -5.99 5.32 -9.27
N LYS A 32 -7.11 4.91 -9.90
CA LYS A 32 -8.30 5.77 -10.06
C LYS A 32 -8.88 6.25 -8.75
N ILE A 33 -8.85 5.42 -7.71
CA ILE A 33 -9.31 5.79 -6.36
C ILE A 33 -8.63 7.06 -5.84
N ASN A 34 -7.40 7.34 -6.26
CA ASN A 34 -6.62 8.51 -5.81
C ASN A 34 -7.01 9.80 -6.55
N SER A 35 -7.93 9.71 -7.51
CA SER A 35 -8.56 10.87 -8.15
C SER A 35 -9.89 11.29 -7.47
N ASP A 36 -10.28 10.62 -6.38
CA ASP A 36 -11.50 10.91 -5.62
C ASP A 36 -11.48 12.36 -5.05
N PRO A 37 -12.62 13.07 -5.02
CA PRO A 37 -12.73 14.40 -4.41
C PRO A 37 -12.16 14.52 -2.99
N CYS A 38 -12.17 13.45 -2.20
CA CYS A 38 -11.55 13.38 -0.87
C CYS A 38 -10.06 13.76 -0.90
N VAL A 39 -9.33 13.33 -1.94
CA VAL A 39 -7.88 13.54 -2.06
C VAL A 39 -7.52 15.01 -2.29
N LYS A 40 -8.45 15.84 -2.78
CA LYS A 40 -8.24 17.29 -2.92
C LYS A 40 -7.87 17.95 -1.59
N CYS A 41 -8.37 17.42 -0.47
CA CYS A 41 -8.03 17.89 0.88
C CYS A 41 -7.13 16.90 1.65
N HIS A 42 -7.27 15.59 1.41
CA HIS A 42 -6.58 14.55 2.18
C HIS A 42 -5.29 14.03 1.53
N LYS A 43 -4.73 14.69 0.52
CA LYS A 43 -3.48 14.28 -0.16
C LYS A 43 -2.32 13.98 0.81
N ARG A 44 -2.24 14.67 1.95
CA ARG A 44 -1.19 14.47 2.97
C ARG A 44 -1.46 13.32 3.95
N ASN A 45 -2.70 12.84 4.01
CA ASN A 45 -3.10 11.75 4.90
C ASN A 45 -2.84 10.37 4.27
N GLY A 46 -2.24 10.34 3.08
CA GLY A 46 -1.94 9.13 2.33
C GLY A 46 -2.89 8.91 1.17
N LEU A 47 -2.35 8.29 0.11
CA LEU A 47 -3.11 7.75 -1.00
C LEU A 47 -3.48 6.29 -0.70
N MET A 48 -4.42 5.71 -1.45
CA MET A 48 -4.69 4.28 -1.41
C MET A 48 -3.85 3.60 -2.50
N GLN A 49 -2.67 3.10 -2.11
CA GLN A 49 -1.69 2.45 -2.99
C GLN A 49 -1.70 0.93 -2.86
N GLY A 50 -2.19 0.41 -1.72
CA GLY A 50 -2.28 -1.01 -1.47
C GLY A 50 -3.29 -1.73 -2.36
N HIS A 51 -3.53 -3.01 -2.07
CA HIS A 51 -4.38 -3.87 -2.89
C HIS A 51 -5.79 -3.30 -3.13
N HIS A 52 -6.37 -2.65 -2.11
CA HIS A 52 -7.71 -2.05 -2.19
C HIS A 52 -7.78 -0.80 -3.09
N GLY A 53 -6.64 -0.24 -3.50
CA GLY A 53 -6.62 0.88 -4.43
C GLY A 53 -6.64 0.49 -5.90
N GLN A 54 -6.52 -0.80 -6.18
CA GLN A 54 -6.39 -1.30 -7.54
C GLN A 54 -7.71 -1.17 -8.33
N ASP A 55 -7.62 -0.67 -9.56
CA ASP A 55 -8.78 -0.29 -10.37
C ASP A 55 -9.80 -1.41 -10.58
N GLN A 56 -9.35 -2.67 -10.64
CA GLN A 56 -10.24 -3.83 -10.85
C GLN A 56 -11.23 -4.06 -9.70
N LEU A 57 -10.95 -3.53 -8.51
CA LEU A 57 -11.83 -3.64 -7.35
C LEU A 57 -12.94 -2.57 -7.36
N ASN A 58 -12.82 -1.56 -8.22
CA ASN A 58 -13.80 -0.48 -8.39
C ASN A 58 -14.23 0.17 -7.05
N MET A 59 -13.28 0.36 -6.14
CA MET A 59 -13.52 0.97 -4.83
C MET A 59 -13.35 2.49 -4.88
N SER A 60 -14.06 3.17 -3.98
CA SER A 60 -13.91 4.59 -3.69
C SER A 60 -13.47 4.79 -2.23
N CYS A 61 -13.11 6.01 -1.86
CA CYS A 61 -12.85 6.34 -0.45
C CYS A 61 -14.06 6.01 0.43
N SER A 62 -15.28 6.29 -0.06
CA SER A 62 -16.52 6.06 0.69
C SER A 62 -16.88 4.60 0.87
N THR A 63 -16.31 3.68 0.08
CA THR A 63 -16.52 2.24 0.29
C THR A 63 -16.09 1.79 1.69
N CYS A 64 -15.00 2.36 2.21
CA CYS A 64 -14.49 2.06 3.55
C CYS A 64 -14.81 3.18 4.56
N HIS A 65 -14.64 4.43 4.15
CA HIS A 65 -14.79 5.58 5.04
C HIS A 65 -16.24 6.08 5.14
N GLY A 66 -17.16 5.63 4.30
CA GLY A 66 -18.54 6.12 4.26
C GLY A 66 -18.71 7.42 3.46
N GLU A 67 -19.96 7.83 3.30
CA GLU A 67 -20.31 9.00 2.47
C GLU A 67 -19.94 10.32 3.16
N LYS A 68 -19.42 11.27 2.39
CA LYS A 68 -18.94 12.57 2.90
C LYS A 68 -20.03 13.37 3.62
N GLY A 69 -21.27 13.31 3.11
CA GLY A 69 -22.37 14.15 3.60
C GLY A 69 -21.97 15.63 3.70
N LYS A 70 -22.14 16.21 4.90
CA LYS A 70 -21.81 17.62 5.19
C LYS A 70 -20.36 17.85 5.64
N HIS A 71 -19.51 16.83 5.63
CA HIS A 71 -18.10 16.97 5.97
C HIS A 71 -17.39 17.98 5.05
N PRO A 72 -16.51 18.85 5.59
CA PRO A 72 -16.07 18.94 7.01
C PRO A 72 -16.91 19.89 7.87
N ARG A 73 -17.98 20.50 7.33
CA ARG A 73 -18.68 21.62 7.97
C ARG A 73 -19.58 21.22 9.15
N LYS A 74 -19.93 19.94 9.27
CA LYS A 74 -20.81 19.40 10.32
C LYS A 74 -20.26 18.06 10.81
N PRO A 75 -20.70 17.58 11.99
CA PRO A 75 -20.49 16.20 12.41
C PRO A 75 -20.87 15.23 11.28
N ASN A 76 -20.11 14.17 11.15
CA ASN A 76 -20.21 13.21 10.07
C ASN A 76 -19.94 11.81 10.60
N ASP A 77 -20.38 10.81 9.84
CA ASP A 77 -20.26 9.40 10.19
C ASP A 77 -19.07 8.74 9.48
N LEU A 78 -18.11 9.53 8.97
CA LEU A 78 -16.96 8.97 8.27
C LEU A 78 -16.18 8.06 9.22
N ARG A 79 -15.91 6.84 8.75
CA ARG A 79 -15.17 5.84 9.52
C ARG A 79 -13.69 6.15 9.49
N VAL A 80 -13.03 6.01 10.63
CA VAL A 80 -11.58 6.08 10.77
C VAL A 80 -11.12 4.78 11.41
N PHE A 81 -10.00 4.24 10.93
CA PHE A 81 -9.48 2.93 11.34
C PHE A 81 -8.29 3.02 12.31
N THR A 82 -8.07 4.19 12.89
CA THR A 82 -7.17 4.34 14.04
C THR A 82 -7.91 3.91 15.30
N PRO A 83 -7.23 3.39 16.32
CA PRO A 83 -7.83 3.24 17.64
C PRO A 83 -8.45 4.58 18.08
N GLN A 84 -9.72 4.55 18.49
CA GLN A 84 -10.44 5.70 19.02
C GLN A 84 -11.09 5.29 20.33
N GLU A 85 -10.91 6.11 21.37
CA GLU A 85 -11.55 5.88 22.66
C GLU A 85 -13.08 5.84 22.49
N GLY A 86 -13.72 4.86 23.13
CA GLY A 86 -15.18 4.68 23.07
C GLY A 86 -15.71 4.01 21.79
N ILE A 87 -14.89 3.73 20.77
CA ILE A 87 -15.31 2.93 19.60
C ILE A 87 -14.83 1.49 19.77
N ALA A 88 -15.78 0.56 19.84
CA ALA A 88 -15.46 -0.86 19.90
C ALA A 88 -14.75 -1.33 18.61
N PRO A 89 -13.72 -2.19 18.70
CA PRO A 89 -13.04 -2.75 17.53
C PRO A 89 -13.99 -3.39 16.50
N ALA A 90 -15.01 -4.10 16.98
CA ALA A 90 -16.04 -4.71 16.15
C ALA A 90 -16.75 -3.71 15.24
N THR A 91 -16.94 -2.46 15.68
CA THR A 91 -17.55 -1.40 14.86
C THR A 91 -16.69 -1.03 13.66
N GLN A 92 -15.35 -1.04 13.81
CA GLN A 92 -14.44 -0.83 12.68
C GLN A 92 -14.41 -2.05 11.77
N ASN A 93 -14.35 -3.25 12.36
CA ASN A 93 -14.26 -4.52 11.65
C ASN A 93 -15.50 -4.81 10.81
N ALA A 94 -16.67 -4.34 11.23
CA ALA A 94 -17.92 -4.46 10.49
C ALA A 94 -17.81 -3.91 9.05
N THR A 95 -16.97 -2.89 8.80
CA THR A 95 -16.73 -2.39 7.43
C THR A 95 -16.00 -3.43 6.57
N CYS A 96 -14.98 -4.07 7.12
CA CYS A 96 -14.20 -5.11 6.43
C CYS A 96 -15.07 -6.34 6.14
N LEU A 97 -15.92 -6.71 7.10
CA LEU A 97 -16.80 -7.87 7.03
C LEU A 97 -17.99 -7.72 6.06
N LYS A 98 -18.19 -6.53 5.48
CA LYS A 98 -19.12 -6.36 4.34
C LYS A 98 -18.67 -7.15 3.11
N CYS A 99 -17.36 -7.36 2.96
CA CYS A 99 -16.76 -8.04 1.81
C CYS A 99 -15.98 -9.29 2.22
N HIS A 100 -15.28 -9.26 3.35
CA HIS A 100 -14.50 -10.40 3.83
C HIS A 100 -15.32 -11.34 4.71
N GLN A 101 -15.30 -12.62 4.37
CA GLN A 101 -16.01 -13.65 5.12
C GLN A 101 -15.15 -14.17 6.28
N PRO A 102 -15.63 -14.15 7.54
CA PRO A 102 -14.86 -14.62 8.69
C PRO A 102 -14.28 -16.03 8.51
N GLN A 103 -15.07 -16.96 7.96
CA GLN A 103 -14.63 -18.33 7.71
C GLN A 103 -13.40 -18.37 6.77
N LYS A 104 -13.43 -17.63 5.66
CA LYS A 104 -12.29 -17.59 4.71
C LYS A 104 -11.06 -16.92 5.31
N LEU A 105 -11.24 -15.91 6.15
CA LEU A 105 -10.13 -15.28 6.87
C LEU A 105 -9.46 -16.27 7.82
N ALA A 106 -10.26 -17.02 8.58
CA ALA A 106 -9.79 -18.03 9.51
C ALA A 106 -9.08 -19.21 8.83
N GLU A 107 -9.60 -19.67 7.69
CA GLU A 107 -8.97 -20.71 6.86
C GLU A 107 -7.59 -20.30 6.35
N LYS A 108 -7.37 -18.99 6.13
CA LYS A 108 -6.07 -18.45 5.71
C LYS A 108 -5.14 -18.22 6.89
N GLU A 109 -5.66 -17.70 7.99
CA GLU A 109 -4.89 -17.41 9.19
C GLU A 109 -5.82 -17.45 10.40
N TRP A 110 -5.65 -18.49 11.24
CA TRP A 110 -6.58 -18.83 12.33
C TRP A 110 -6.69 -17.73 13.38
N THR A 111 -5.65 -16.90 13.53
CA THR A 111 -5.62 -15.81 14.51
C THR A 111 -6.69 -14.74 14.25
N HIS A 112 -7.28 -14.67 13.06
CA HIS A 112 -8.43 -13.78 12.81
C HIS A 112 -9.61 -14.06 13.75
N ASN A 113 -9.89 -15.34 14.05
CA ASN A 113 -11.03 -15.71 14.88
C ASN A 113 -10.91 -15.21 16.32
N VAL A 114 -9.71 -15.35 16.91
CA VAL A 114 -9.50 -15.00 18.33
C VAL A 114 -9.39 -13.49 18.54
N HIS A 115 -9.08 -12.73 17.48
CA HIS A 115 -8.92 -11.27 17.55
C HIS A 115 -10.11 -10.48 17.01
N ALA A 116 -11.04 -11.08 16.28
CA ALA A 116 -12.11 -10.38 15.56
C ALA A 116 -12.93 -9.38 16.41
N ASP A 117 -13.17 -9.70 17.68
CA ASP A 117 -13.92 -8.84 18.61
C ASP A 117 -13.03 -8.11 19.62
N LYS A 118 -11.72 -8.31 19.57
CA LYS A 118 -10.75 -7.80 20.55
C LYS A 118 -9.85 -6.71 19.97
N LEU A 119 -9.55 -6.79 18.68
CA LEU A 119 -8.67 -5.86 17.97
C LEU A 119 -9.30 -5.44 16.64
N SER A 120 -9.01 -4.22 16.20
CA SER A 120 -9.46 -3.80 14.89
C SER A 120 -8.55 -4.40 13.81
N CYS A 121 -9.09 -4.66 12.61
CA CYS A 121 -8.29 -5.19 11.49
C CYS A 121 -7.05 -4.31 11.21
N ALA A 122 -7.20 -2.99 11.38
CA ALA A 122 -6.14 -2.00 11.14
C ALA A 122 -5.06 -1.94 12.23
N ALA A 123 -5.22 -2.67 13.34
CA ALA A 123 -4.17 -2.87 14.32
C ALA A 123 -2.99 -3.64 13.70
N CYS A 124 -3.29 -4.64 12.85
CA CYS A 124 -2.29 -5.45 12.16
C CYS A 124 -2.10 -5.02 10.69
N HIS A 125 -3.20 -4.80 9.96
CA HIS A 125 -3.15 -4.48 8.54
C HIS A 125 -2.91 -3.00 8.26
N LYS A 126 -2.12 -2.71 7.22
CA LYS A 126 -1.96 -1.35 6.66
C LYS A 126 -2.36 -1.35 5.19
N LEU A 127 -3.49 -0.70 4.89
CA LEU A 127 -4.10 -0.77 3.56
C LEU A 127 -3.74 0.38 2.62
N HIS A 128 -3.42 1.56 3.19
CA HIS A 128 -3.04 2.74 2.40
C HIS A 128 -1.70 2.57 1.67
N PRO A 129 -0.60 2.15 2.34
CA PRO A 129 0.66 1.91 1.66
C PRO A 129 0.57 0.76 0.65
N LEU A 130 1.51 0.71 -0.29
CA LEU A 130 1.64 -0.38 -1.26
C LEU A 130 1.75 -1.75 -0.57
N ASP A 131 2.52 -1.78 0.52
CA ASP A 131 2.81 -2.99 1.28
C ASP A 131 2.02 -3.04 2.59
N ASP A 132 1.38 -4.19 2.80
CA ASP A 132 0.74 -4.54 4.05
C ASP A 132 1.70 -5.48 4.81
N PRO A 133 2.14 -5.13 6.03
CA PRO A 133 3.08 -5.95 6.79
C PRO A 133 2.58 -7.39 7.01
N MET A 134 1.25 -7.59 7.07
CA MET A 134 0.67 -8.92 7.23
C MET A 134 0.85 -9.83 6.01
N LYS A 135 1.05 -9.28 4.81
CA LYS A 135 1.34 -10.09 3.60
C LYS A 135 2.75 -10.69 3.61
N GLN A 136 3.67 -10.09 4.37
CA GLN A 136 5.09 -10.43 4.34
C GLN A 136 5.55 -11.15 5.62
N ALA A 137 4.78 -11.05 6.71
CA ALA A 137 5.13 -11.63 7.99
C ALA A 137 5.14 -13.18 7.92
N THR A 138 6.33 -13.76 7.92
CA THR A 138 6.53 -15.22 7.93
C THR A 138 7.50 -15.63 9.03
N GLY A 139 7.44 -16.89 9.45
CA GLY A 139 8.35 -17.46 10.47
C GLY A 139 8.49 -16.57 11.71
N THR A 140 9.71 -16.15 12.01
CA THR A 140 10.03 -15.32 13.19
C THR A 140 9.32 -13.97 13.20
N GLN A 141 9.07 -13.36 12.04
CA GLN A 141 8.34 -12.08 11.95
C GLN A 141 6.90 -12.25 12.38
N HIS A 142 6.25 -13.34 11.94
CA HIS A 142 4.89 -13.65 12.36
C HIS A 142 4.82 -13.90 13.87
N SER A 143 5.73 -14.71 14.42
CA SER A 143 5.78 -14.95 15.88
C SER A 143 6.10 -13.70 16.70
N LYS A 144 6.82 -12.72 16.13
CA LYS A 144 7.10 -11.45 16.80
C LYS A 144 5.83 -10.63 16.98
N LEU A 145 4.93 -10.59 15.98
CA LEU A 145 3.65 -9.86 16.07
C LEU A 145 2.84 -10.30 17.29
N CYS A 146 2.82 -11.60 17.59
CA CYS A 146 2.13 -12.13 18.76
C CYS A 146 2.71 -11.56 20.06
N ARG A 147 4.04 -11.57 20.19
CA ARG A 147 4.74 -11.13 21.41
C ARG A 147 4.75 -9.63 21.60
N ASP A 148 4.60 -8.85 20.54
CA ASP A 148 4.53 -7.40 20.62
C ASP A 148 3.30 -6.93 21.42
N CYS A 149 2.26 -7.77 21.51
CA CYS A 149 1.06 -7.51 22.33
C CYS A 149 0.92 -8.49 23.51
N HIS A 150 1.23 -9.77 23.32
CA HIS A 150 1.15 -10.80 24.37
C HIS A 150 2.47 -10.92 25.11
N THR A 151 2.88 -9.85 25.76
CA THR A 151 4.01 -9.89 26.68
C THR A 151 3.61 -10.64 27.95
N VAL A 152 4.48 -11.52 28.40
CA VAL A 152 4.38 -12.08 29.75
C VAL A 152 4.94 -11.00 30.68
N ASN A 153 4.07 -10.38 31.48
CA ASN A 153 4.52 -9.60 32.63
C ASN A 153 4.81 -10.55 33.80
#